data_AF-A0A357R1X8-F1
#
_entry.id   AF-A0A357R1X8-F1
#
_cell.length_a   1.000
_cell.length_b   1.000
_cell.length_c   1.000
_cell.angle_alpha   90.00
_cell.angle_beta   90.00
_cell.angle_gamma   90.00
#
_symmetry.space_group_name_H-M   'P 1'
#
loop_
_entity.id
_entity.type
_entity.pdbx_description
1 polymer ?
#
loop_
_entity_poly.entity_id
_entity_poly.type
_entity_poly.pdbx_seq_one_letter_code
_entity_poly.pdbx_strand_id
1 'polypeptide(L)'
;DQFLEDTVGRPRDSIAGKTAASPDGTWAVEYIQRWHGKELEVSSIVVVVDQSGSIIELDYYWVEVMGYAGESLLSIPATAALTVAAEKMPAGATITGIYISWYGMPVLADQWRASPVWVVETEGGSKDYVNAQTGELEGERQFPGRKTLFDVE
;
A
#
# COMPACT_ATOMS: atom_id res chain seq x y z
N ASP A 1 -9.14 -16.44 -3.57
CA ASP A 1 -10.54 -16.07 -3.90
C ASP A 1 -11.56 -16.84 -3.07
N GLN A 2 -11.76 -18.14 -3.30
CA GLN A 2 -12.77 -18.94 -2.56
C GLN A 2 -12.72 -18.77 -1.04
N PHE A 3 -11.52 -18.82 -0.45
CA PHE A 3 -11.35 -18.59 0.99
C PHE A 3 -11.93 -17.26 1.48
N LEU A 4 -11.69 -16.16 0.75
CA LEU A 4 -12.21 -14.84 1.15
C LEU A 4 -13.73 -14.80 1.04
N GLU A 5 -14.30 -15.44 0.03
CA GLU A 5 -15.76 -15.54 -0.13
C GLU A 5 -16.41 -16.31 1.03
N ASP A 6 -15.75 -17.39 1.48
CA ASP A 6 -16.29 -18.28 2.51
C ASP A 6 -16.07 -17.78 3.95
N THR A 7 -15.15 -16.85 4.18
CA THR A 7 -14.74 -16.43 5.54
C THR A 7 -15.17 -15.01 5.90
N VAL A 8 -14.48 -14.01 5.37
CA VAL A 8 -14.65 -12.58 5.69
C VAL A 8 -15.52 -11.84 4.67
N GLY A 9 -15.87 -12.51 3.58
CA GLY A 9 -16.47 -11.92 2.40
C GLY A 9 -15.42 -11.23 1.55
N ARG A 10 -15.39 -11.52 0.24
CA ARG A 10 -14.55 -10.78 -0.70
C ARG A 10 -15.22 -9.44 -1.03
N PRO A 11 -14.58 -8.29 -0.77
CA PRO A 11 -15.15 -7.00 -1.16
C PRO A 11 -15.27 -6.87 -2.67
N ARG A 12 -16.36 -6.26 -3.14
CA ARG A 12 -16.66 -6.14 -4.59
C ARG A 12 -15.71 -5.22 -5.34
N ASP A 13 -15.13 -4.27 -4.63
CA ASP A 13 -14.15 -3.30 -5.09
C ASP A 13 -12.70 -3.77 -4.90
N SER A 14 -12.51 -5.05 -4.57
CA SER A 14 -11.19 -5.68 -4.52
C SER A 14 -10.72 -6.15 -5.89
N ILE A 15 -9.48 -5.80 -6.23
CA ILE A 15 -8.74 -6.43 -7.31
C ILE A 15 -7.63 -7.30 -6.72
N ALA A 16 -7.45 -8.51 -7.25
CA ALA A 16 -6.24 -9.28 -6.94
C ALA A 16 -5.05 -8.52 -7.54
N GLY A 17 -4.09 -8.20 -6.68
CA GLY A 17 -2.89 -7.43 -6.98
C GLY A 17 -1.68 -8.33 -7.16
N LYS A 18 -0.56 -7.93 -6.54
CA LYS A 18 0.74 -8.54 -6.71
C LYS A 18 0.82 -9.87 -5.94
N THR A 19 1.45 -10.86 -6.58
CA THR A 19 1.85 -12.11 -5.93
C THR A 19 3.33 -12.07 -5.62
N ALA A 20 3.71 -12.23 -4.37
CA ALA A 20 5.11 -12.31 -3.95
C ALA A 20 5.41 -13.73 -3.46
N ALA A 21 6.44 -14.36 -4.02
CA ALA A 21 6.92 -15.65 -3.55
C ALA A 21 8.09 -15.45 -2.59
N SER A 22 8.09 -16.20 -1.49
CA SER A 22 9.16 -16.23 -0.50
C SER A 22 10.10 -17.41 -0.75
N PRO A 23 11.39 -17.33 -0.35
CA PRO A 23 12.35 -18.43 -0.51
C PRO A 23 11.96 -19.72 0.23
N ASP A 24 11.16 -19.63 1.29
CA ASP A 24 10.61 -20.76 2.03
C ASP A 24 9.46 -21.48 1.28
N GLY A 25 9.11 -21.01 0.09
CA GLY A 25 8.05 -21.54 -0.77
C GLY A 25 6.65 -21.11 -0.38
N THR A 26 6.49 -20.23 0.61
CA THR A 26 5.24 -19.51 0.83
C THR A 26 5.04 -18.46 -0.27
N TRP A 27 3.79 -18.07 -0.52
CA TRP A 27 3.50 -16.92 -1.36
C TRP A 27 2.36 -16.09 -0.78
N ALA A 28 2.39 -14.79 -1.06
CA ALA A 28 1.35 -13.84 -0.66
C ALA A 28 0.53 -13.37 -1.86
N VAL A 29 -0.80 -13.34 -1.76
CA VAL A 29 -1.66 -12.59 -2.67
C VAL A 29 -2.16 -11.36 -1.93
N GLU A 30 -1.85 -10.20 -2.48
CA GLU A 30 -2.43 -8.93 -2.06
C GLU A 30 -3.71 -8.65 -2.86
N TYR A 31 -4.75 -8.16 -2.19
CA TYR A 31 -5.93 -7.58 -2.80
C TYR A 31 -5.98 -6.09 -2.46
N ILE A 32 -6.15 -5.25 -3.48
CA ILE A 32 -6.13 -3.79 -3.33
C ILE A 32 -7.53 -3.25 -3.55
N GLN A 33 -7.97 -2.32 -2.71
CA GLN A 33 -9.24 -1.61 -2.91
C GLN A 33 -9.10 -0.58 -4.02
N ARG A 34 -10.11 -0.48 -4.89
CA ARG A 34 -10.19 0.60 -5.89
C ARG A 34 -11.34 1.54 -5.63
N TRP A 35 -11.06 2.83 -5.73
CA TRP A 35 -12.07 3.88 -5.68
C TRP A 35 -11.88 4.86 -6.84
N HIS A 36 -12.96 5.14 -7.57
CA HIS A 36 -12.93 5.92 -8.82
C HIS A 36 -11.82 5.53 -9.82
N GLY A 37 -11.57 4.22 -9.95
CA GLY A 37 -10.59 3.68 -10.90
C GLY A 37 -9.13 3.82 -10.45
N LYS A 38 -8.86 4.29 -9.24
CA LYS A 38 -7.53 4.41 -8.64
C LYS A 38 -7.40 3.46 -7.45
N GLU A 39 -6.18 3.04 -7.17
CA GLU A 39 -5.86 2.20 -6.01
C GLU A 39 -5.96 3.01 -4.70
N LEU A 40 -6.14 2.33 -3.58
CA LEU A 40 -6.11 2.90 -2.23
C LEU A 40 -5.01 2.21 -1.42
N GLU A 41 -3.93 2.92 -1.12
CA GLU A 41 -2.81 2.35 -0.35
C GLU A 41 -3.17 2.09 1.12
N VAL A 42 -4.24 2.72 1.62
CA VAL A 42 -4.73 2.55 2.99
C VAL A 42 -5.52 1.26 3.19
N SER A 43 -5.84 0.53 2.12
CA SER A 43 -6.76 -0.60 2.18
C SER A 43 -6.27 -1.77 1.35
N SER A 44 -5.95 -2.86 2.03
CA SER A 44 -5.52 -4.10 1.41
C SER A 44 -5.92 -5.33 2.23
N ILE A 45 -5.99 -6.46 1.54
CA ILE A 45 -6.07 -7.78 2.16
C ILE A 45 -4.83 -8.54 1.71
N VAL A 46 -4.07 -9.12 2.62
CA VAL A 46 -2.93 -9.98 2.29
C VAL A 46 -3.23 -11.38 2.80
N VAL A 47 -3.16 -12.35 1.89
CA VAL A 47 -3.33 -13.77 2.20
C VAL A 47 -2.01 -14.47 1.95
N VAL A 48 -1.44 -15.11 2.98
CA VAL A 48 -0.22 -15.92 2.85
C VAL A 48 -0.61 -17.39 2.78
N VAL A 49 -0.04 -18.07 1.79
CA VAL A 49 -0.32 -19.47 1.46
C VAL A 49 0.98 -20.27 1.48
N ASP A 50 0.94 -21.45 2.09
CA ASP A 50 2.08 -22.36 2.12
C ASP A 50 2.20 -23.22 0.85
N GLN A 51 3.25 -24.03 0.79
CA GLN A 51 3.51 -24.93 -0.35
C GLN A 51 2.42 -25.99 -0.56
N SER A 52 1.60 -26.29 0.45
CA SER A 52 0.48 -27.24 0.36
C SER A 52 -0.78 -26.60 -0.20
N GLY A 53 -0.79 -25.26 -0.35
CA GLY A 53 -1.98 -24.49 -0.71
C GLY A 53 -2.84 -24.12 0.50
N SER A 54 -2.37 -24.34 1.73
CA SER A 54 -3.07 -23.97 2.95
C SER A 54 -2.81 -22.51 3.29
N ILE A 55 -3.86 -21.82 3.77
CA ILE A 55 -3.75 -20.43 4.20
C ILE A 55 -3.25 -20.40 5.63
N ILE A 56 -2.14 -19.70 5.84
CA ILE A 56 -1.44 -19.67 7.13
C ILE A 56 -1.53 -18.31 7.81
N GLU A 57 -1.84 -17.25 7.05
CA GLU A 57 -1.97 -15.89 7.55
C GLU A 57 -2.97 -15.07 6.71
N LEU A 58 -3.70 -14.19 7.38
CA LEU A 58 -4.62 -13.23 6.79
C LEU A 58 -4.49 -11.89 7.50
N ASP A 59 -4.02 -10.89 6.76
CA ASP A 59 -4.13 -9.49 7.13
C ASP A 59 -5.33 -8.88 6.39
N TYR A 60 -6.27 -8.30 7.14
CA TYR A 60 -7.49 -7.74 6.56
C TYR A 60 -7.66 -6.28 7.01
N TYR A 61 -7.34 -5.34 6.11
CA TYR A 61 -7.54 -3.91 6.30
C TYR A 61 -8.42 -3.39 5.17
N TRP A 62 -9.75 -3.38 5.38
CA TRP A 62 -10.71 -2.88 4.40
C TRP A 62 -11.46 -1.67 4.92
N VAL A 63 -11.43 -0.55 4.19
CA VAL A 63 -12.06 0.70 4.63
C VAL A 63 -13.36 0.99 3.87
N GLU A 64 -14.30 1.62 4.57
CA GLU A 64 -15.46 2.24 3.94
C GLU A 64 -15.11 3.66 3.50
N VAL A 65 -15.20 3.93 2.19
CA VAL A 65 -14.90 5.27 1.67
C VAL A 65 -16.13 6.17 1.77
N MET A 66 -16.08 7.12 2.71
CA MET A 66 -17.17 8.07 2.94
C MET A 66 -17.26 9.21 1.90
N GLY A 67 -16.22 9.37 1.06
CA GLY A 67 -16.13 10.39 0.02
C GLY A 67 -15.02 11.40 0.28
N TYR A 68 -15.00 12.45 -0.54
CA TYR A 68 -14.03 13.54 -0.41
C TYR A 68 -14.36 14.46 0.77
N ALA A 69 -13.32 14.98 1.42
CA ALA A 69 -13.43 15.99 2.46
C ALA A 69 -12.32 17.04 2.31
N GLY A 70 -12.62 18.30 2.63
CA GLY A 70 -11.68 19.42 2.55
C GLY A 70 -11.72 20.17 1.23
N GLU A 71 -10.74 21.04 1.02
CA GLU A 71 -10.63 21.88 -0.18
C GLU A 71 -9.98 21.13 -1.35
N SER A 72 -10.42 21.44 -2.57
CA SER A 72 -9.77 20.97 -3.79
C SER A 72 -8.52 21.79 -4.05
N LEU A 73 -7.35 21.19 -3.82
CA LEU A 73 -6.05 21.82 -4.03
C LEU A 73 -5.34 21.26 -5.27
N LEU A 74 -4.46 22.07 -5.85
CA LEU A 74 -3.68 21.68 -7.01
C LEU A 74 -2.57 20.70 -6.58
N SER A 75 -2.45 19.58 -7.30
CA SER A 75 -1.40 18.61 -7.04
C SER A 75 -0.04 19.13 -7.52
N ILE A 76 1.02 18.88 -6.75
CA ILE A 76 2.40 19.01 -7.25
C ILE A 76 2.59 18.09 -8.47
N PRO A 77 3.49 18.44 -9.40
CA PRO A 77 3.79 17.58 -10.54
C PRO A 77 4.57 16.33 -10.11
N ALA A 78 4.43 15.25 -10.88
CA ALA A 78 5.15 13.99 -10.67
C ALA A 78 6.67 14.17 -10.54
N THR A 79 7.26 15.10 -11.29
CA THR A 79 8.70 15.40 -11.22
C THR A 79 9.13 15.93 -9.86
N ALA A 80 8.31 16.76 -9.21
CA ALA A 80 8.59 17.24 -7.86
C ALA A 80 8.52 16.10 -6.84
N ALA A 81 7.54 15.20 -6.97
CA ALA A 81 7.44 14.02 -6.12
C ALA A 81 8.64 13.06 -6.31
N LEU A 82 9.10 12.86 -7.54
CA LEU A 82 10.31 12.08 -7.81
C LEU A 82 11.55 12.67 -7.15
N THR A 83 11.71 14.00 -7.19
CA THR A 83 12.83 14.67 -6.52
C THR A 83 12.82 14.39 -5.02
N VAL A 84 11.66 14.55 -4.38
CA VAL A 84 11.50 14.30 -2.93
C VAL A 84 11.79 12.84 -2.58
N ALA A 85 11.25 11.89 -3.35
CA ALA A 85 11.46 10.47 -3.08
C ALA A 85 12.94 10.07 -3.30
N ALA A 86 13.59 10.59 -4.34
CA ALA A 86 14.98 10.30 -4.67
C ALA A 86 15.98 10.74 -3.59
N GLU A 87 15.65 11.73 -2.75
CA GLU A 87 16.51 12.16 -1.63
C GLU A 87 16.75 11.06 -0.58
N LYS A 88 15.86 10.06 -0.50
CA LYS A 88 15.94 8.94 0.46
C LYS A 88 16.31 7.62 -0.18
N MET A 89 16.33 7.56 -1.50
CA MET A 89 16.66 6.34 -2.22
C MET A 89 18.17 6.07 -2.17
N PRO A 90 18.57 4.79 -2.05
CA PRO A 90 19.96 4.41 -2.26
C PRO A 90 20.43 4.83 -3.66
N ALA A 91 21.71 5.20 -3.77
CA ALA A 91 22.31 5.48 -5.06
C ALA A 91 22.18 4.26 -5.99
N GLY A 92 21.68 4.48 -7.21
CA GLY A 92 21.43 3.42 -8.18
C GLY A 92 20.10 2.69 -8.02
N ALA A 93 19.20 3.14 -7.13
CA ALA A 93 17.84 2.62 -7.06
C ALA A 93 17.09 2.83 -8.39
N THR A 94 16.40 1.79 -8.85
CA THR A 94 15.58 1.82 -10.07
C THR A 94 14.14 2.11 -9.70
N ILE A 95 13.60 3.21 -10.23
CA ILE A 95 12.17 3.56 -10.10
C ILE A 95 11.38 2.77 -11.14
N THR A 96 10.37 2.03 -10.70
CA THR A 96 9.54 1.16 -11.53
C THR A 96 8.15 1.72 -11.77
N GLY A 97 7.69 2.67 -10.95
CA GLY A 97 6.38 3.27 -11.10
C GLY A 97 6.23 4.61 -10.39
N ILE A 98 5.38 5.45 -10.95
CA ILE A 98 4.87 6.66 -10.30
C ILE A 98 3.40 6.87 -10.65
N TYR A 99 2.54 6.97 -9.63
CA TYR A 99 1.10 7.15 -9.81
C TYR A 99 0.46 7.90 -8.64
N ILE A 100 -0.76 8.41 -8.85
CA ILE A 100 -1.55 9.06 -7.79
C ILE A 100 -2.43 8.00 -7.10
N SER A 101 -2.39 8.01 -5.77
CA SER A 101 -3.22 7.19 -4.90
C SER A 101 -3.68 7.99 -3.67
N TRP A 102 -4.26 7.33 -2.68
CA TRP A 102 -4.55 7.89 -1.37
C TRP A 102 -3.87 7.08 -0.27
N TYR A 103 -3.19 7.79 0.62
CA TYR A 103 -2.49 7.22 1.76
C TYR A 103 -2.78 8.03 3.02
N GLY A 104 -2.79 7.36 4.15
CA GLY A 104 -2.92 7.95 5.47
C GLY A 104 -2.61 6.90 6.50
N MET A 105 -1.83 7.26 7.52
CA MET A 105 -1.57 6.34 8.62
C MET A 105 -2.90 6.01 9.31
N PRO A 106 -3.22 4.71 9.51
CA PRO A 106 -4.36 4.33 10.33
C PRO A 106 -4.20 4.95 11.72
N VAL A 107 -5.27 5.59 12.18
CA VAL A 107 -5.35 6.14 13.54
C VAL A 107 -6.51 5.47 14.25
N LEU A 108 -6.44 5.43 15.58
CA LEU A 108 -7.46 4.82 16.42
C LEU A 108 -8.69 5.76 16.50
N ALA A 109 -9.46 5.80 15.42
CA ALA A 109 -10.64 6.64 15.25
C ALA A 109 -11.66 5.95 14.34
N ASP A 110 -12.95 6.25 14.53
CA ASP A 110 -14.04 5.72 13.70
C ASP A 110 -13.95 6.20 12.25
N GLN A 111 -13.38 7.39 12.04
CA GLN A 111 -13.17 8.00 10.74
C GLN A 111 -11.84 8.75 10.74
N TRP A 112 -11.09 8.63 9.65
CA TRP A 112 -9.88 9.40 9.43
C TRP A 112 -9.79 9.83 7.97
N ARG A 113 -8.85 10.73 7.67
CA ARG A 113 -8.62 11.23 6.32
C ARG A 113 -7.36 10.58 5.75
N ALA A 114 -7.46 10.12 4.52
CA ALA A 114 -6.31 9.81 3.68
C ALA A 114 -5.99 11.01 2.79
N SER A 115 -4.73 11.38 2.70
CA SER A 115 -4.22 12.41 1.81
C SER A 115 -4.04 11.85 0.40
N PRO A 116 -4.28 12.63 -0.67
CA PRO A 116 -3.81 12.25 -2.00
C PRO A 116 -2.28 12.23 -2.00
N VAL A 117 -1.68 11.19 -2.59
CA VAL A 117 -0.23 11.01 -2.65
C VAL A 117 0.24 10.62 -4.04
N TRP A 118 1.46 11.01 -4.38
CA TRP A 118 2.27 10.33 -5.37
C TRP A 118 2.93 9.13 -4.72
N VAL A 119 2.63 7.93 -5.23
CA VAL A 119 3.32 6.69 -4.87
C VAL A 119 4.47 6.52 -5.84
N VAL A 120 5.69 6.40 -5.31
CA VAL A 120 6.90 6.10 -6.10
C VAL A 120 7.36 4.70 -5.74
N GLU A 121 7.35 3.79 -6.72
CA GLU A 121 7.76 2.40 -6.53
C GLU A 121 9.20 2.20 -7.00
N THR A 122 9.94 1.36 -6.28
CA THR A 122 11.27 0.91 -6.66
C THR A 122 11.29 -0.58 -7.00
N GLU A 123 12.31 -1.02 -7.74
CA GLU A 123 12.51 -2.43 -8.11
C GLU A 123 12.60 -3.36 -6.89
N GLY A 124 13.10 -2.87 -5.75
CA GLY A 124 13.13 -3.60 -4.48
C GLY A 124 11.78 -3.75 -3.77
N GLY A 125 10.68 -3.25 -4.37
CA GLY A 125 9.33 -3.32 -3.80
C GLY A 125 9.03 -2.24 -2.75
N SER A 126 9.97 -1.34 -2.47
CA SER A 126 9.73 -0.19 -1.59
C SER A 126 8.83 0.84 -2.28
N LYS A 127 7.96 1.46 -1.48
CA LYS A 127 7.05 2.53 -1.87
C LYS A 127 7.34 3.76 -1.02
N ASP A 128 7.54 4.91 -1.67
CA ASP A 128 7.56 6.22 -1.02
C ASP A 128 6.24 6.95 -1.32
N TYR A 129 5.63 7.52 -0.28
CA TYR A 129 4.35 8.24 -0.37
C TYR A 129 4.59 9.74 -0.22
N VAL A 130 4.62 10.48 -1.32
CA VAL A 130 4.78 11.94 -1.29
C VAL A 130 3.40 12.58 -1.33
N ASN A 131 3.04 13.36 -0.31
CA ASN A 131 1.79 14.11 -0.26
C ASN A 131 1.66 14.99 -1.51
N ALA A 132 0.59 14.76 -2.28
CA ALA A 132 0.39 15.40 -3.57
C ALA A 132 0.11 16.90 -3.45
N GLN A 133 -0.23 17.41 -2.25
CA GLN A 133 -0.50 18.82 -2.00
C GLN A 133 0.71 19.54 -1.40
N THR A 134 1.38 18.93 -0.41
CA THR A 134 2.48 19.58 0.32
C THR A 134 3.86 19.24 -0.25
N GLY A 135 4.01 18.10 -0.93
CA GLY A 135 5.31 17.57 -1.33
C GLY A 135 6.11 16.97 -0.18
N GLU A 136 5.53 16.82 1.00
CA GLU A 136 6.16 16.15 2.13
C GLU A 136 5.93 14.64 2.06
N LEU A 137 6.81 13.85 2.68
CA LEU A 137 6.62 12.40 2.76
C LEU A 137 5.60 12.05 3.86
N GLU A 138 4.66 11.19 3.51
CA GLU A 138 3.68 10.63 4.42
C GLU A 138 4.22 9.35 5.09
N GLY A 139 3.83 9.12 6.34
CA GLY A 139 4.09 7.84 7.00
C GLY A 139 5.49 7.66 7.62
N GLU A 140 6.33 8.70 7.67
CA GLU A 140 7.57 8.66 8.47
C GLU A 140 7.30 8.74 9.97
N ARG A 141 6.80 7.64 10.52
CA ARG A 141 7.17 7.21 11.87
C ARG A 141 7.63 5.78 11.76
N GLN A 142 8.90 5.55 12.08
CA GLN A 142 9.40 4.23 12.48
C GLN A 142 8.50 3.72 13.61
N PHE A 143 7.49 2.92 13.27
CA PHE A 143 7.09 1.87 14.17
C PHE A 143 8.23 0.85 14.17
N PRO A 144 8.73 0.43 15.34
CA PRO A 144 9.75 -0.61 15.39
C PRO A 144 9.16 -1.86 14.75
N GLY A 145 9.69 -2.21 13.59
CA GLY A 145 9.46 -3.48 12.91
C GLY A 145 8.23 -3.52 11.99
N ARG A 146 8.42 -3.14 10.71
CA ARG A 146 8.30 -4.21 9.72
C ARG A 146 9.42 -5.16 10.08
N LYS A 147 9.12 -6.26 10.79
CA LYS A 147 9.94 -7.45 10.58
C LYS A 147 9.71 -7.78 9.11
N THR A 148 10.59 -7.32 8.25
CA THR A 148 10.98 -8.13 7.10
C THR A 148 11.18 -9.54 7.66
N LEU A 149 10.52 -10.53 7.07
CA LEU A 149 10.66 -11.96 7.40
C LEU A 149 12.11 -12.47 7.28
N PHE A 150 13.08 -11.59 7.06
CA PHE A 150 14.48 -11.86 6.78
C PHE A 150 15.47 -11.32 7.82
N ASP A 151 15.00 -10.71 8.93
CA ASP A 151 15.89 -10.40 10.07
C ASP A 151 15.54 -11.28 11.28
N VAL A 152 16.07 -12.50 11.26
CA VAL A 152 16.31 -13.32 12.45
C VAL A 152 17.73 -13.88 12.34
N GLU A 153 18.67 -13.26 13.05
CA GLU A 153 19.83 -13.97 13.60
C GLU A 153 19.46 -14.63 14.92
#